data_AF-M1PBY5-F1
#
_entry.id   AF-M1PBY5-F1
#
_cell.length_a   1.000
_cell.length_b   1.000
_cell.length_c   1.000
_cell.angle_alpha   90.00
_cell.angle_beta   90.00
_cell.angle_gamma   90.00
#
_symmetry.space_group_name_H-M   'P 1'
#
loop_
_entity.id
_entity.type
_entity.pdbx_description
1 polymer ?
#
loop_
_entity_poly.entity_id
_entity_poly.type
_entity_poly.pdbx_seq_one_letter_code
_entity_poly.pdbx_strand_id
1 'polypeptide(L)'
;MKITKQRAFPTIPNKNICVPIGSILAVQLFYEKLNFCDIFSKHKSKGLDLNSLLIGLLSYKLTENFSIKEAGKWLNQEEILNILNLERFHERKTL
;
A
#
# COMPACT_ATOMS: atom_id res chain seq x y z
N MET A 1 41.51 -9.60 15.02
CA MET A 1 40.27 -8.96 14.48
C MET A 1 39.78 -7.95 15.51
N LYS A 2 39.75 -6.64 15.20
CA LYS A 2 39.27 -5.61 16.14
C LYS A 2 37.74 -5.58 16.10
N ILE A 3 37.07 -5.91 17.21
CA ILE A 3 35.62 -5.87 17.33
C ILE A 3 35.20 -4.41 17.51
N THR A 4 34.52 -3.84 16.52
CA THR A 4 33.94 -2.48 16.60
C THR A 4 32.71 -2.49 17.49
N LYS A 5 32.70 -1.65 18.53
CA LYS A 5 31.56 -1.48 19.44
C LYS A 5 30.38 -0.84 18.67
N GLN A 6 29.21 -1.49 18.67
CA GLN A 6 27.99 -0.89 18.14
C GLN A 6 27.68 0.39 18.93
N ARG A 7 27.53 1.51 18.21
CA ARG A 7 27.18 2.81 18.81
C ARG A 7 25.68 3.04 18.92
N ALA A 8 24.88 2.30 18.16
CA ALA A 8 23.44 2.45 18.13
C ALA A 8 22.80 1.68 19.29
N PHE A 9 21.83 2.30 19.95
CA PHE A 9 20.98 1.64 20.94
C PHE A 9 20.03 0.65 20.24
N PRO A 10 19.64 -0.44 20.91
CA PRO A 10 18.62 -1.34 20.40
C PRO A 10 17.31 -0.56 20.19
N THR A 11 16.71 -0.70 19.01
CA THR A 11 15.43 -0.07 18.68
C THR A 11 14.30 -0.77 19.42
N ILE A 12 13.54 -0.02 20.22
CA ILE A 12 12.28 -0.49 20.81
C ILE A 12 11.19 -0.35 19.74
N PRO A 13 10.48 -1.42 19.35
CA PRO A 13 9.41 -1.33 18.38
C PRO A 13 8.29 -0.43 18.92
N ASN A 14 7.87 0.53 18.09
CA ASN A 14 6.73 1.39 18.36
C ASN A 14 5.46 0.77 17.73
N LYS A 15 4.31 0.93 18.39
CA LYS A 15 3.01 0.56 17.83
C LYS A 15 2.48 1.57 16.80
N ASN A 16 3.03 2.78 16.74
CA ASN A 16 2.58 3.80 15.78
C ASN A 16 2.91 3.35 14.37
N ILE A 17 1.91 3.48 13.49
CA ILE A 17 2.01 3.15 12.08
C ILE A 17 2.29 4.44 11.32
N CYS A 18 3.28 4.43 10.43
CA CYS A 18 3.53 5.54 9.52
C CYS A 18 2.80 5.26 8.21
N VAL A 19 1.84 6.12 7.86
CA VAL A 19 1.07 5.99 6.61
C VAL A 19 1.62 6.99 5.58
N PRO A 20 2.01 6.54 4.38
CA PRO A 20 2.59 7.41 3.37
C PRO A 20 1.53 8.21 2.60
N ILE A 21 0.85 9.11 3.30
CA ILE A 21 -0.28 9.87 2.75
C ILE A 21 0.13 10.68 1.50
N GLY A 22 1.34 11.23 1.47
CA GLY A 22 1.84 12.01 0.33
C GLY A 22 1.92 11.18 -0.95
N SER A 23 2.39 9.94 -0.88
CA SER A 23 2.44 9.03 -2.01
C SER A 23 1.04 8.65 -2.49
N ILE A 24 0.12 8.37 -1.55
CA ILE A 24 -1.26 8.02 -1.88
C ILE A 24 -1.95 9.18 -2.61
N LEU A 25 -1.84 10.40 -2.09
CA LEU A 25 -2.40 11.60 -2.69
C LEU A 25 -1.80 11.87 -4.07
N ALA A 26 -0.49 11.68 -4.24
CA ALA A 26 0.15 11.83 -5.54
C ALA A 26 -0.40 10.81 -6.55
N VAL A 27 -0.55 9.55 -6.17
CA VAL A 27 -1.14 8.52 -7.03
C VAL A 27 -2.57 8.89 -7.41
N GLN A 28 -3.41 9.27 -6.44
CA GLN A 28 -4.79 9.70 -6.69
C GLN A 28 -4.87 10.87 -7.69
N LEU A 29 -4.03 11.90 -7.50
CA LEU A 29 -3.95 13.06 -8.39
C LEU A 29 -3.62 12.65 -9.83
N PHE A 30 -2.61 11.80 -10.02
CA PHE A 30 -2.23 11.34 -11.36
C PHE A 30 -3.25 10.36 -11.95
N TYR A 31 -3.90 9.55 -11.11
CA TYR A 31 -4.97 8.65 -11.53
C TYR A 31 -6.14 9.43 -12.14
N GLU A 32 -6.53 10.53 -11.51
CA GLU A 32 -7.55 11.45 -12.01
C GLU A 32 -7.08 12.18 -13.28
N LYS A 33 -5.89 12.80 -13.25
CA LYS A 33 -5.35 13.54 -14.40
C LYS A 33 -5.22 12.70 -15.67
N LEU A 34 -4.92 11.41 -15.53
CA LEU A 34 -4.77 10.47 -16.64
C LEU A 34 -6.09 9.75 -16.98
N ASN A 35 -7.17 10.11 -16.30
CA ASN A 35 -8.50 9.51 -16.43
C ASN A 35 -8.49 7.97 -16.34
N PHE A 36 -7.70 7.42 -15.42
CA PHE A 36 -7.56 5.98 -15.26
C PHE A 36 -8.82 5.32 -14.71
N CYS A 37 -9.64 6.04 -13.93
CA CYS A 37 -10.95 5.56 -13.48
C CYS A 37 -11.80 5.06 -14.64
N ASP A 38 -11.95 5.84 -15.71
CA ASP A 38 -12.80 5.47 -16.85
C ASP A 38 -12.26 4.29 -17.66
N ILE A 39 -10.94 4.11 -17.64
CA ILE A 39 -10.28 3.00 -18.33
C ILE A 39 -10.49 1.71 -17.53
N PHE A 40 -10.12 1.71 -16.24
CA PHE A 40 -10.10 0.50 -15.44
C PHE A 40 -11.46 0.06 -14.93
N SER A 41 -12.41 0.97 -14.73
CA SER A 41 -13.77 0.63 -14.29
C SER A 41 -14.51 -0.29 -15.27
N LYS A 42 -14.12 -0.30 -16.55
CA LYS A 42 -14.70 -1.20 -17.57
C LYS A 42 -14.28 -2.67 -17.39
N HIS A 43 -13.18 -2.92 -16.69
CA HIS A 43 -12.58 -4.25 -16.57
C HIS A 43 -13.08 -5.07 -15.37
N LYS A 44 -13.77 -4.46 -14.41
CA LYS A 44 -14.30 -5.15 -13.25
C LYS A 44 -15.56 -4.48 -12.72
N SER A 45 -16.67 -5.22 -12.71
CA SER A 45 -17.98 -4.74 -12.26
C SER A 45 -18.47 -5.35 -10.94
N LYS A 46 -17.75 -6.32 -10.36
CA LYS A 46 -18.16 -7.05 -9.15
C LYS A 46 -17.03 -7.21 -8.16
N GLY A 47 -17.37 -7.25 -6.86
CA GLY A 47 -16.42 -7.38 -5.76
C GLY A 47 -15.77 -6.05 -5.39
N LEU A 48 -14.57 -6.11 -4.80
CA LEU A 48 -13.81 -4.92 -4.40
C LEU A 48 -13.52 -4.00 -5.58
N ASP A 49 -13.59 -2.69 -5.34
CA ASP A 49 -13.28 -1.68 -6.36
C ASP A 49 -11.87 -1.85 -6.91
N LEU A 50 -11.77 -1.97 -8.23
CA LEU A 50 -10.49 -2.17 -8.92
C LEU A 50 -9.63 -0.91 -8.83
N ASN A 51 -10.24 0.27 -8.91
CA ASN A 51 -9.51 1.53 -8.95
C ASN A 51 -8.80 1.78 -7.61
N SER A 52 -9.51 1.63 -6.49
CA SER A 52 -8.94 1.70 -5.14
C SER A 52 -7.82 0.68 -4.93
N LEU A 53 -7.96 -0.55 -5.43
CA LEU A 53 -6.90 -1.56 -5.36
C LEU A 53 -5.65 -1.16 -6.16
N LEU A 54 -5.83 -0.61 -7.36
CA LEU A 54 -4.73 -0.15 -8.20
C LEU A 54 -4.01 1.06 -7.58
N ILE A 55 -4.77 2.03 -7.06
CA ILE A 55 -4.23 3.19 -6.34
C ILE A 55 -3.41 2.71 -5.14
N GLY A 56 -3.96 1.79 -4.34
CA GLY A 56 -3.26 1.22 -3.20
C GLY A 56 -1.98 0.50 -3.60
N LEU A 57 -2.01 -0.32 -4.65
CA LEU A 57 -0.84 -1.07 -5.11
C LEU A 57 0.27 -0.15 -5.67
N LEU A 58 -0.09 0.89 -6.43
CA LEU A 58 0.89 1.90 -6.88
C LEU A 58 1.48 2.66 -5.70
N SER A 59 0.64 3.07 -4.75
CA SER A 59 1.07 3.82 -3.57
C SER A 59 2.05 3.01 -2.72
N TYR A 60 1.76 1.72 -2.53
CA TYR A 60 2.67 0.77 -1.91
C TYR A 60 4.00 0.70 -2.68
N LYS A 61 3.96 0.52 -4.00
CA LYS A 61 5.17 0.39 -4.83
C LYS A 61 6.06 1.65 -4.82
N LEU A 62 5.46 2.83 -4.68
CA LEU A 62 6.18 4.11 -4.63
C LEU A 62 6.77 4.41 -3.24
N THR A 63 6.18 3.85 -2.18
CA THR A 63 6.63 4.11 -0.81
C THR A 63 7.56 3.02 -0.29
N GLU A 64 7.12 1.77 -0.44
CA GLU A 64 7.75 0.61 0.15
C GLU A 64 8.69 -0.05 -0.87
N ASN A 65 9.94 -0.27 -0.47
CA ASN A 65 10.91 -1.05 -1.27
C ASN A 65 10.72 -2.56 -1.12
N PHE A 66 9.62 -2.99 -0.50
CA PHE A 66 9.34 -4.39 -0.24
C PHE A 66 8.74 -5.10 -1.46
N SER A 67 8.75 -6.43 -1.40
CA SER A 67 8.13 -7.28 -2.43
C SER A 67 6.63 -7.00 -2.53
N ILE A 68 6.05 -7.17 -3.73
CA ILE A 68 4.60 -7.12 -3.94
C ILE A 68 3.87 -8.17 -3.09
N LYS A 69 4.54 -9.25 -2.68
CA LYS A 69 4.00 -10.27 -1.77
C LYS A 69 3.53 -9.69 -0.42
N GLU A 70 4.10 -8.58 0.02
CA GLU A 70 3.73 -7.93 1.28
C GLU A 70 2.68 -6.81 1.10
N ALA A 71 2.35 -6.45 -0.15
CA ALA A 71 1.36 -5.41 -0.46
C ALA A 71 -0.02 -5.76 0.09
N GLY A 72 -0.40 -7.05 0.08
CA GLY A 72 -1.67 -7.50 0.65
C GLY A 72 -1.76 -7.24 2.15
N LYS A 73 -0.67 -7.42 2.91
CA LYS A 73 -0.65 -7.12 4.34
C LYS A 73 -0.70 -5.62 4.59
N TRP A 74 0.03 -4.84 3.80
CA TRP A 74 0.04 -3.39 3.89
C TRP A 74 -1.34 -2.77 3.59
N LEU A 75 -1.99 -3.22 2.50
CA LEU A 75 -3.33 -2.73 2.11
C LEU A 75 -4.41 -3.06 3.13
N ASN A 76 -4.23 -4.13 3.93
CA ASN A 76 -5.18 -4.56 4.95
C ASN A 76 -4.95 -3.90 6.33
N GLN A 77 -4.10 -2.89 6.42
CA GLN A 77 -4.03 -2.00 7.58
C GLN A 77 -5.29 -1.13 7.63
N GLU A 78 -5.82 -0.92 8.83
CA GLU A 78 -7.10 -0.20 9.03
C GLU A 78 -7.07 1.21 8.44
N GLU A 79 -5.96 1.91 8.60
CA GLU A 79 -5.75 3.26 8.09
C GLU A 79 -5.77 3.30 6.56
N ILE A 80 -5.14 2.31 5.91
CA ILE A 80 -5.08 2.23 4.45
C ILE A 80 -6.45 1.87 3.87
N LEU A 81 -7.15 0.92 4.50
CA LEU A 81 -8.52 0.55 4.13
C LEU A 81 -9.46 1.75 4.20
N ASN A 82 -9.36 2.54 5.27
CA ASN A 82 -10.16 3.76 5.46
C ASN A 82 -9.85 4.82 4.39
N ILE A 83 -8.56 5.04 4.08
CA ILE A 83 -8.16 6.03 3.05
C ILE A 83 -8.67 5.64 1.65
N LEU A 84 -8.62 4.34 1.31
CA LEU A 84 -9.00 3.83 0.00
C LEU A 84 -10.49 3.44 -0.10
N ASN A 85 -11.25 3.59 0.98
CA ASN A 85 -12.62 3.12 1.11
C ASN A 85 -12.78 1.64 0.67
N LEU A 86 -11.90 0.79 1.22
CA LEU A 86 -11.88 -0.64 0.94
C LEU A 86 -12.31 -1.45 2.16
N GLU A 87 -13.02 -2.55 1.92
CA GLU A 87 -13.21 -3.59 2.92
C GLU A 87 -11.99 -4.49 3.03
N ARG A 88 -11.78 -5.08 4.21
CA ARG A 88 -10.69 -6.03 4.44
C ARG A 88 -10.82 -7.23 3.50
N PHE A 89 -9.70 -7.70 2.95
CA PHE A 89 -9.70 -8.74 1.94
C PHE A 89 -8.54 -9.71 2.08
N HIS A 90 -8.70 -10.90 1.48
CA HIS A 90 -7.64 -11.91 1.43
C HIS A 90 -7.05 -12.01 0.03
N GLU A 91 -5.73 -12.08 -0.05
CA GLU A 91 -5.05 -12.45 -1.28
C GLU A 91 -5.39 -13.91 -1.63
N ARG A 92 -5.72 -14.18 -2.89
CA ARG A 92 -5.78 -15.56 -3.36
C ARG A 92 -4.35 -16.10 -3.44
N LYS A 93 -3.97 -16.96 -2.50
CA LYS A 93 -2.77 -17.78 -2.61
C LYS A 93 -3.07 -18.90 -3.60
N THR A 94 -2.58 -18.76 -4.83
CA THR A 94 -2.51 -19.92 -5.74
C THR A 94 -1.49 -20.89 -5.14
N LEU A 95 -1.96 -22.08 -4.76
CA LEU A 95 -1.13 -23.21 -4.33
C LEU A 95 -0.23 -23.69 -5.47
#